data_AF-A0A6J4RNQ7-F1
#
_entry.id   AF-A0A6J4RNQ7-F1
#
_cell.length_a   1.000
_cell.length_b   1.000
_cell.length_c   1.000
_cell.angle_alpha   90.00
_cell.angle_beta   90.00
_cell.angle_gamma   90.00
#
_symmetry.space_group_name_H-M   'P 1'
#
loop_
_entity.id
_entity.type
_entity.pdbx_description
1 polymer ?
#
loop_
_entity_poly.entity_id
_entity_poly.type
_entity_poly.pdbx_seq_one_letter_code
_entity_poly.pdbx_strand_id
1 'polypeptide(L)'
;AQDVQNAERALSLVKSNAAALGLSDENVLNSRVSDTYVDALTGNTMVYLQQTYTSIDVDKVVQVLAFKNGKLVSGAGKRIDLSLLKKPAATLQKQAVTPSVTINDAIHAAAQHLHLPAPAFSRRAAPANADFSKKTDFGDMGIAKSKITARMLWLPQNTFERVKLVWEVNISPKKSSDSWRILVDAKTGNVIKKENYTVPDNWNKINAKEEVLKHGNSNHNTTFSFGKNNDHDNDYLGNNERENIFPWEALGIYRVIPFPEEAPSFTRRGSGLAINPWWLSPRGSGATPFNWHADGSEQYKNTRGNNVLAQEDLDGNDSVGRRAEGFPIGDNLIFSYKPDYNKPPTNFINQGFAITNLFYWNNIMHDLSYQYGFDEVSGNFQQNNLERGGLGKDFVYADAQDGSGFANAYFTTPPDGENPRMEMFLFPGDPAKVMTINSPSSIAGKVNAVEGSISPNNLLNNIGPVTGNVVLYNDASDTTHIACNAASNGKALKGNIALVVRGLCNFLDKVLNAQNEGAIGIVITDNIPGEPP
;
A
#
# COMPACT_ATOMS: atom_id res chain seq x y z
N ALA A 1 -2.59 -18.69 21.28
CA ALA A 1 -3.48 -19.13 22.39
C ALA A 1 -3.80 -17.99 23.38
N GLN A 2 -3.41 -16.74 23.07
CA GLN A 2 -3.52 -15.58 23.97
C GLN A 2 -4.88 -14.86 23.88
N ASP A 3 -5.87 -15.38 23.16
CA ASP A 3 -6.99 -14.53 22.69
C ASP A 3 -8.41 -15.05 23.00
N VAL A 4 -8.61 -16.36 23.25
CA VAL A 4 -9.97 -16.89 23.52
C VAL A 4 -10.51 -16.38 24.86
N GLN A 5 -9.68 -16.34 25.91
CA GLN A 5 -10.09 -15.83 27.21
C GLN A 5 -10.35 -14.32 27.18
N ASN A 6 -9.59 -13.55 26.40
CA ASN A 6 -9.80 -12.11 26.25
C ASN A 6 -11.09 -11.82 25.50
N ALA A 7 -11.34 -12.53 24.39
CA ALA A 7 -12.60 -12.46 23.65
C ALA A 7 -13.81 -12.87 24.53
N GLU A 8 -13.70 -13.90 25.37
CA GLU A 8 -14.76 -14.31 26.29
C GLU A 8 -15.04 -13.27 27.38
N ARG A 9 -14.00 -12.64 27.93
CA ARG A 9 -14.13 -11.52 28.89
C ARG A 9 -14.75 -10.30 28.25
N ALA A 10 -14.30 -9.90 27.07
CA ALA A 10 -14.86 -8.80 26.30
C ALA A 10 -16.34 -9.06 25.94
N LEU A 11 -16.68 -10.29 25.53
CA LEU A 11 -18.07 -10.67 25.27
C LEU A 11 -18.92 -10.62 26.56
N SER A 12 -18.32 -10.91 27.72
CA SER A 12 -18.99 -10.77 29.02
C SER A 12 -19.23 -9.29 29.40
N LEU A 13 -18.31 -8.38 29.03
CA LEU A 13 -18.53 -6.93 29.15
C LEU A 13 -19.68 -6.45 28.27
N VAL A 14 -19.73 -6.92 27.01
CA VAL A 14 -20.83 -6.64 26.08
C VAL A 14 -22.16 -7.13 26.64
N LYS A 15 -22.22 -8.38 27.15
CA LYS A 15 -23.41 -8.94 27.80
C LYS A 15 -23.88 -8.10 28.98
N SER A 16 -22.96 -7.70 29.85
CA SER A 16 -23.27 -6.91 31.04
C SER A 16 -23.78 -5.50 30.72
N ASN A 17 -23.45 -4.99 29.53
CA ASN A 17 -23.86 -3.67 29.04
C ASN A 17 -24.88 -3.75 27.89
N ALA A 18 -25.47 -4.92 27.62
CA ALA A 18 -26.32 -5.14 26.45
C ALA A 18 -27.50 -4.16 26.37
N ALA A 19 -28.14 -3.86 27.50
CA ALA A 19 -29.23 -2.88 27.58
C ALA A 19 -28.77 -1.46 27.20
N ALA A 20 -27.60 -1.03 27.67
CA ALA A 20 -27.02 0.27 27.32
C ALA A 20 -26.61 0.35 25.84
N LEU A 21 -26.27 -0.79 25.25
CA LEU A 21 -25.94 -0.93 23.83
C LEU A 21 -27.18 -1.12 22.93
N GLY A 22 -28.37 -1.28 23.50
CA GLY A 22 -29.59 -1.61 22.76
C GLY A 22 -29.55 -3.00 22.09
N LEU A 23 -28.79 -3.95 22.65
CA LEU A 23 -28.65 -5.31 22.11
C LEU A 23 -29.62 -6.27 22.80
N SER A 24 -30.35 -7.05 22.01
CA SER A 24 -31.10 -8.22 22.51
C SER A 24 -30.18 -9.43 22.74
N ASP A 25 -30.65 -10.44 23.47
CA ASP A 25 -29.94 -11.71 23.64
C ASP A 25 -29.60 -12.37 22.29
N GLU A 26 -30.51 -12.27 21.32
CA GLU A 26 -30.29 -12.75 19.96
C GLU A 26 -29.19 -11.97 19.24
N ASN A 27 -29.08 -10.66 19.46
CA ASN A 27 -27.99 -9.87 18.89
C ASN A 27 -26.64 -10.26 19.49
N VAL A 28 -26.58 -10.50 20.80
CA VAL A 28 -25.35 -10.96 21.46
C VAL A 28 -24.96 -12.35 20.98
N LEU A 29 -25.91 -13.27 20.82
CA LEU A 29 -25.68 -14.61 20.26
C LEU A 29 -25.15 -14.54 18.82
N ASN A 30 -25.68 -13.62 18.01
CA ASN A 30 -25.27 -13.32 16.65
C ASN A 30 -24.17 -12.26 16.60
N SER A 31 -23.22 -12.34 17.53
CA SER A 31 -22.02 -11.53 17.55
C SER A 31 -20.82 -12.35 17.98
N ARG A 32 -19.65 -11.96 17.52
CA ARG A 32 -18.38 -12.38 18.09
C ARG A 32 -17.51 -11.17 18.34
N VAL A 33 -16.62 -11.27 19.32
CA VAL A 33 -15.52 -10.31 19.45
C VAL A 33 -14.55 -10.62 18.33
N SER A 34 -14.38 -9.68 17.40
CA SER A 34 -13.39 -9.81 16.33
C SER A 34 -12.01 -9.39 16.74
N ASP A 35 -11.94 -8.45 17.68
CA ASP A 35 -10.71 -8.00 18.31
C ASP A 35 -11.01 -7.31 19.65
N THR A 36 -10.05 -7.34 20.57
CA THR A 36 -10.14 -6.62 21.84
C THR A 36 -8.76 -6.36 22.43
N TYR A 37 -8.57 -5.14 22.92
CA TYR A 37 -7.34 -4.73 23.59
C TYR A 37 -7.62 -3.66 24.65
N VAL A 38 -6.62 -3.35 25.46
CA VAL A 38 -6.67 -2.20 26.36
C VAL A 38 -5.84 -1.10 25.73
N ASP A 39 -6.49 0.03 25.43
CA ASP A 39 -5.81 1.22 24.93
C ASP A 39 -4.91 1.79 26.03
N ALA A 40 -3.61 1.84 25.77
CA ALA A 40 -2.61 2.22 26.77
C ALA A 40 -2.75 3.68 27.23
N LEU A 41 -3.20 4.57 26.34
CA LEU A 41 -3.31 6.00 26.63
C LEU A 41 -4.49 6.32 27.55
N THR A 42 -5.65 5.72 27.29
CA THR A 42 -6.90 6.02 28.00
C THR A 42 -7.25 5.01 29.09
N GLY A 43 -6.61 3.84 29.06
CA GLY A 43 -6.92 2.67 29.90
C GLY A 43 -8.26 2.03 29.56
N ASN A 44 -8.86 2.35 28.42
CA ASN A 44 -10.15 1.81 28.00
C ASN A 44 -9.97 0.42 27.40
N THR A 45 -10.85 -0.51 27.72
CA THR A 45 -10.96 -1.77 26.97
C THR A 45 -11.72 -1.50 25.68
N MET A 46 -11.03 -1.63 24.56
CA MET A 46 -11.59 -1.57 23.22
C MET A 46 -12.11 -2.96 22.83
N VAL A 47 -13.31 -3.01 22.27
CA VAL A 47 -13.97 -4.24 21.82
C VAL A 47 -14.56 -4.00 20.44
N TYR A 48 -14.11 -4.77 19.46
CA TYR A 48 -14.65 -4.80 18.11
C TYR A 48 -15.66 -5.95 18.05
N LEU A 49 -16.95 -5.60 18.05
CA LEU A 49 -18.05 -6.54 18.07
C LEU A 49 -18.56 -6.75 16.64
N GLN A 50 -18.11 -7.82 16.00
CA GLN A 50 -18.52 -8.23 14.66
C GLN A 50 -19.89 -8.91 14.72
N GLN A 51 -20.85 -8.40 13.94
CA GLN A 51 -22.13 -9.06 13.74
C GLN A 51 -21.93 -10.35 12.93
N THR A 52 -22.56 -11.43 13.38
CA THR A 52 -22.58 -12.72 12.68
C THR A 52 -24.01 -13.12 12.34
N TYR A 53 -24.16 -14.04 11.42
CA TYR A 53 -25.42 -14.73 11.15
C TYR A 53 -25.11 -16.19 10.83
N THR A 54 -25.75 -17.12 11.55
CA THR A 54 -25.42 -18.56 11.50
C THR A 54 -23.91 -18.81 11.70
N SER A 55 -23.29 -18.07 12.62
CA SER A 55 -21.84 -18.10 12.92
C SER A 55 -20.89 -17.65 11.80
N ILE A 56 -21.41 -17.03 10.73
CA ILE A 56 -20.62 -16.46 9.64
C ILE A 56 -20.66 -14.93 9.76
N ASP A 57 -19.54 -14.26 9.50
CA ASP A 57 -19.45 -12.81 9.59
C ASP A 57 -20.36 -12.11 8.58
N VAL A 58 -20.98 -11.01 9.01
CA VAL A 58 -21.67 -10.07 8.12
C VAL A 58 -20.70 -8.96 7.73
N ASP A 59 -20.45 -8.80 6.42
CA ASP A 59 -19.37 -7.98 5.89
C ASP A 59 -19.40 -6.55 6.43
N LYS A 60 -18.30 -6.11 7.05
CA LYS A 60 -18.09 -4.74 7.55
C LYS A 60 -19.18 -4.23 8.51
N VAL A 61 -19.90 -5.14 9.17
CA VAL A 61 -20.89 -4.79 10.21
C VAL A 61 -20.26 -5.02 11.58
N VAL A 62 -19.47 -4.04 12.02
CA VAL A 62 -18.72 -4.04 13.28
C VAL A 62 -19.17 -2.86 14.13
N GLN A 63 -19.31 -3.11 15.43
CA GLN A 63 -19.45 -2.05 16.43
C GLN A 63 -18.13 -1.91 17.19
N VAL A 64 -17.61 -0.68 17.29
CA VAL A 64 -16.42 -0.36 18.07
C VAL A 64 -16.87 0.19 19.41
N LEU A 65 -16.57 -0.55 20.47
CA LEU A 65 -17.05 -0.27 21.82
C LEU A 65 -15.85 0.01 22.73
N ALA A 66 -15.95 1.06 23.54
CA ALA A 66 -14.96 1.38 24.55
C ALA A 66 -15.59 1.24 25.94
N PHE A 67 -14.91 0.51 26.82
CA PHE A 67 -15.33 0.29 28.19
C PHE A 67 -14.29 0.84 29.16
N LYS A 68 -14.76 1.48 30.23
CA LYS A 68 -13.91 1.92 31.35
C LYS A 68 -14.50 1.40 32.65
N ASN A 69 -13.69 0.69 33.45
CA ASN A 69 -14.12 0.09 34.72
C ASN A 69 -15.38 -0.79 34.56
N GLY A 70 -15.46 -1.55 33.47
CA GLY A 70 -16.59 -2.45 33.17
C GLY A 70 -17.86 -1.78 32.61
N LYS A 71 -17.88 -0.44 32.49
CA LYS A 71 -19.02 0.31 31.94
C LYS A 71 -18.73 0.81 30.54
N LEU A 72 -19.76 0.81 29.68
CA LEU A 72 -19.68 1.41 28.37
C LEU A 72 -19.44 2.93 28.48
N VAL A 73 -18.43 3.44 27.79
CA VAL A 73 -18.14 4.88 27.70
C VAL A 73 -18.25 5.43 26.27
N SER A 74 -18.10 4.57 25.27
CA SER A 74 -18.32 4.92 23.86
C SER A 74 -18.78 3.70 23.07
N GLY A 75 -19.63 3.92 22.08
CA GLY A 75 -20.06 2.89 21.13
C GLY A 75 -20.34 3.50 19.77
N ALA A 76 -19.66 3.00 18.75
CA ALA A 76 -19.81 3.42 17.36
C ALA A 76 -20.13 2.22 16.46
N GLY A 77 -20.71 2.48 15.29
CA GLY A 77 -21.12 1.45 14.33
C GLY A 77 -22.62 1.12 14.41
N LYS A 78 -23.12 0.47 13.36
CA LYS A 78 -24.53 0.08 13.22
C LYS A 78 -24.65 -1.41 12.98
N ARG A 79 -25.76 -1.99 13.44
CA ARG A 79 -26.13 -3.37 13.14
C ARG A 79 -27.16 -3.41 12.03
N ILE A 80 -27.24 -4.58 11.41
CA ILE A 80 -28.30 -4.95 10.48
C ILE A 80 -29.37 -5.73 11.24
N ASP A 81 -30.64 -5.41 11.02
CA ASP A 81 -31.74 -6.27 11.45
C ASP A 81 -31.87 -7.48 10.51
N LEU A 82 -31.56 -8.66 11.02
CA LEU A 82 -31.68 -9.95 10.31
C LEU A 82 -32.90 -10.76 10.76
N SER A 83 -33.80 -10.17 11.55
CA SER A 83 -34.98 -10.85 12.10
C SER A 83 -35.90 -11.41 11.01
N LEU A 84 -35.91 -10.81 9.82
CA LEU A 84 -36.71 -11.25 8.67
C LEU A 84 -36.15 -12.47 7.94
N LEU A 85 -34.89 -12.86 8.19
CA LEU A 85 -34.28 -14.06 7.59
C LEU A 85 -34.59 -15.34 8.38
N LYS A 86 -35.34 -15.23 9.49
CA LYS A 86 -35.71 -16.35 10.36
C LYS A 86 -36.45 -17.43 9.57
N LYS A 87 -35.91 -18.65 9.58
CA LYS A 87 -36.70 -19.89 9.45
C LYS A 87 -37.20 -20.31 10.86
N PRO A 88 -38.31 -21.07 10.97
CA PRO A 88 -38.94 -21.37 12.26
C PRO A 88 -37.97 -21.92 13.32
N ALA A 89 -38.11 -21.43 14.55
CA ALA A 89 -37.18 -21.54 15.67
C ALA A 89 -36.84 -22.95 16.21
N ALA A 90 -37.32 -24.03 15.58
CA ALA A 90 -37.12 -25.40 16.07
C ALA A 90 -35.75 -26.00 15.71
N THR A 91 -34.83 -25.24 15.09
CA THR A 91 -33.54 -25.77 14.63
C THR A 91 -32.40 -24.75 14.80
N LEU A 92 -32.21 -24.21 16.01
CA LEU A 92 -31.00 -23.46 16.39
C LEU A 92 -29.79 -24.37 16.67
N GLN A 93 -29.76 -25.59 16.13
CA GLN A 93 -28.51 -26.30 15.94
C GLN A 93 -27.86 -25.76 14.67
N LYS A 94 -26.59 -25.31 14.75
CA LYS A 94 -25.72 -24.86 13.66
C LYS A 94 -26.07 -25.52 12.32
N GLN A 95 -27.00 -24.94 11.57
CA GLN A 95 -27.37 -25.51 10.29
C GLN A 95 -26.25 -25.12 9.32
N ALA A 96 -25.50 -26.12 8.86
CA ALA A 96 -24.39 -25.89 7.95
C ALA A 96 -24.91 -25.19 6.70
N VAL A 97 -24.40 -23.99 6.43
CA VAL A 97 -24.71 -23.25 5.21
C VAL A 97 -23.86 -23.86 4.10
N THR A 98 -24.49 -24.59 3.19
CA THR A 98 -23.79 -25.21 2.06
C THR A 98 -23.86 -24.28 0.83
N PRO A 99 -22.74 -23.72 0.37
CA PRO A 99 -22.70 -22.92 -0.85
C PRO A 99 -22.90 -23.81 -2.09
N SER A 100 -23.56 -23.28 -3.12
CA SER A 100 -23.74 -24.01 -4.40
C SER A 100 -22.48 -23.96 -5.27
N VAL A 101 -21.68 -22.91 -5.10
CA VAL A 101 -20.39 -22.71 -5.78
C VAL A 101 -19.28 -23.08 -4.80
N THR A 102 -18.34 -23.92 -5.25
CA THR A 102 -17.20 -24.29 -4.41
C THR A 102 -16.22 -23.13 -4.25
N ILE A 103 -15.40 -23.14 -3.20
CA ILE A 103 -14.37 -22.10 -3.00
C ILE A 103 -13.36 -22.07 -4.16
N ASN A 104 -13.06 -23.23 -4.76
CA ASN A 104 -12.17 -23.32 -5.93
C ASN A 104 -12.81 -22.68 -7.17
N ASP A 105 -14.10 -22.90 -7.39
CA ASP A 105 -14.83 -22.26 -8.50
C ASP A 105 -14.93 -20.75 -8.30
N ALA A 106 -15.09 -20.29 -7.05
CA ALA A 106 -15.05 -18.86 -6.73
C ALA A 106 -13.68 -18.24 -7.01
N ILE A 107 -12.58 -18.93 -6.68
CA ILE A 107 -11.21 -18.48 -7.02
C ILE A 107 -11.03 -18.41 -8.54
N HIS A 108 -11.51 -19.41 -9.30
CA HIS A 108 -11.49 -19.36 -10.76
C HIS A 108 -12.29 -18.17 -11.29
N ALA A 109 -13.51 -17.95 -10.79
CA ALA A 109 -14.36 -16.83 -11.21
C ALA A 109 -13.69 -15.48 -10.92
N ALA A 110 -13.04 -15.32 -9.76
CA ALA A 110 -12.29 -14.13 -9.41
C ALA A 110 -11.08 -13.92 -10.34
N ALA A 111 -10.29 -14.97 -10.62
CA ALA A 111 -9.16 -14.89 -11.54
C ALA A 111 -9.59 -14.53 -12.97
N GLN A 112 -10.68 -15.14 -13.45
CA GLN A 112 -11.27 -14.81 -14.76
C GLN A 112 -11.75 -13.37 -14.83
N HIS A 113 -12.40 -12.87 -13.77
CA HIS A 113 -12.85 -11.48 -13.69
C HIS A 113 -11.70 -10.47 -13.70
N LEU A 114 -10.53 -10.86 -13.18
CA LEU A 114 -9.29 -10.09 -13.22
C LEU A 114 -8.49 -10.28 -14.52
N HIS A 115 -9.00 -11.05 -15.49
CA HIS A 115 -8.30 -11.41 -16.73
C HIS A 115 -6.95 -12.10 -16.50
N LEU A 116 -6.84 -12.87 -15.41
CA LEU A 116 -5.64 -13.64 -15.08
C LEU A 116 -5.67 -15.03 -15.74
N PRO A 117 -4.50 -15.69 -15.89
CA PRO A 117 -4.44 -17.09 -16.27
C PRO A 117 -5.26 -17.98 -15.32
N ALA A 118 -5.68 -19.15 -15.80
CA ALA A 118 -6.37 -20.12 -14.95
C ALA A 118 -5.46 -20.52 -13.76
N PRO A 119 -5.95 -20.46 -12.51
CA PRO A 119 -5.14 -20.82 -11.35
C PRO A 119 -4.68 -22.28 -11.42
N ALA A 120 -3.41 -22.53 -11.14
CA ALA A 120 -2.88 -23.89 -11.10
C ALA A 120 -3.25 -24.56 -9.77
N PHE A 121 -4.30 -25.39 -9.76
CA PHE A 121 -4.70 -26.16 -8.57
C PHE A 121 -3.70 -27.30 -8.32
N SER A 122 -2.62 -27.01 -7.62
CA SER A 122 -1.64 -28.01 -7.19
C SER A 122 -2.19 -28.89 -6.05
N ARG A 123 -3.09 -29.84 -6.35
CA ARG A 123 -3.54 -30.98 -5.49
C ARG A 123 -3.94 -30.72 -4.02
N ARG A 124 -3.87 -29.51 -3.48
CA ARG A 124 -4.45 -29.14 -2.18
C ARG A 124 -5.92 -28.81 -2.43
N ALA A 125 -6.74 -29.86 -2.49
CA ALA A 125 -8.18 -29.67 -2.34
C ALA A 125 -8.42 -28.97 -0.99
N ALA A 126 -9.31 -27.98 -0.97
CA ALA A 126 -9.79 -27.43 0.30
C ALA A 126 -10.26 -28.61 1.18
N PRO A 127 -9.94 -28.65 2.48
CA PRO A 127 -10.35 -29.76 3.33
C PRO A 127 -11.86 -29.95 3.23
N ALA A 128 -12.34 -31.17 3.00
CA ALA A 128 -13.76 -31.45 2.81
C ALA A 128 -14.65 -30.99 3.96
N ASN A 129 -14.07 -30.80 5.16
CA ASN A 129 -14.73 -30.34 6.38
C ASN A 129 -14.17 -28.99 6.89
N ALA A 130 -13.58 -28.17 6.03
CA ALA A 130 -13.07 -26.86 6.43
C ALA A 130 -14.21 -25.95 6.90
N ASP A 131 -14.00 -25.26 8.01
CA ASP A 131 -14.85 -24.14 8.42
C ASP A 131 -14.57 -22.96 7.50
N PHE A 132 -15.33 -22.90 6.41
CA PHE A 132 -15.16 -21.87 5.38
C PHE A 132 -15.51 -20.46 5.85
N SER A 133 -16.07 -20.27 7.06
CA SER A 133 -16.15 -18.93 7.66
C SER A 133 -14.78 -18.34 7.97
N LYS A 134 -13.75 -19.19 8.11
CA LYS A 134 -12.36 -18.79 8.34
C LYS A 134 -11.61 -18.64 7.03
N LYS A 135 -10.68 -17.69 7.03
CA LYS A 135 -9.73 -17.45 5.93
C LYS A 135 -8.89 -18.71 5.67
N THR A 136 -8.87 -19.17 4.42
CA THR A 136 -8.09 -20.32 3.97
C THR A 136 -7.00 -19.86 3.01
N ASP A 137 -5.77 -20.32 3.19
CA ASP A 137 -4.60 -20.05 2.35
C ASP A 137 -4.48 -21.07 1.21
N PHE A 138 -4.37 -20.58 -0.03
CA PHE A 138 -4.31 -21.35 -1.26
C PHE A 138 -2.95 -21.26 -1.98
N GLY A 139 -1.95 -20.58 -1.39
CA GLY A 139 -0.67 -20.28 -2.05
C GLY A 139 -0.82 -19.27 -3.20
N ASP A 140 0.21 -19.10 -4.01
CA ASP A 140 0.20 -18.13 -5.13
C ASP A 140 -0.56 -18.62 -6.39
N MET A 141 -0.84 -19.93 -6.47
CA MET A 141 -1.50 -20.61 -7.59
C MET A 141 -0.93 -20.28 -8.98
N GLY A 142 0.33 -19.86 -9.06
CA GLY A 142 1.00 -19.42 -10.28
C GLY A 142 0.62 -18.02 -10.76
N ILE A 143 -0.36 -17.36 -10.16
CA ILE A 143 -0.98 -16.12 -10.68
C ILE A 143 -0.83 -14.90 -9.76
N ALA A 144 -0.53 -15.11 -8.47
CA ALA A 144 -0.41 -14.06 -7.48
C ALA A 144 1.03 -13.87 -7.00
N LYS A 145 1.37 -12.67 -6.53
CA LYS A 145 2.65 -12.37 -5.86
C LYS A 145 2.64 -12.71 -4.37
N SER A 146 1.45 -12.69 -3.77
CA SER A 146 1.20 -13.15 -2.41
C SER A 146 0.22 -14.32 -2.42
N LYS A 147 0.02 -14.93 -1.23
CA LYS A 147 -0.91 -16.04 -1.06
C LYS A 147 -2.34 -15.61 -1.34
N ILE A 148 -3.02 -16.35 -2.22
CA ILE A 148 -4.46 -16.21 -2.41
C ILE A 148 -5.15 -16.72 -1.16
N THR A 149 -6.06 -15.93 -0.64
CA THR A 149 -6.88 -16.32 0.51
C THR A 149 -8.36 -16.24 0.18
N ALA A 150 -9.16 -17.14 0.74
CA ALA A 150 -10.59 -17.09 0.57
C ALA A 150 -11.37 -17.53 1.82
N ARG A 151 -12.57 -16.96 2.01
CA ARG A 151 -13.54 -17.33 3.06
C ARG A 151 -14.97 -17.01 2.64
N MET A 152 -15.93 -17.56 3.34
CA MET A 152 -17.35 -17.32 3.18
C MET A 152 -17.83 -16.24 4.15
N LEU A 153 -18.65 -15.31 3.66
CA LEU A 153 -19.24 -14.24 4.45
C LEU A 153 -20.65 -13.84 3.96
N TRP A 154 -21.39 -13.11 4.79
CA TRP A 154 -22.68 -12.52 4.46
C TRP A 154 -22.50 -11.07 4.00
N LEU A 155 -22.72 -10.77 2.74
CA LEU A 155 -22.63 -9.41 2.19
C LEU A 155 -23.96 -8.66 2.37
N PRO A 156 -24.00 -7.53 3.11
CA PRO A 156 -25.16 -6.64 3.14
C PRO A 156 -25.57 -6.15 1.74
N GLN A 157 -26.87 -6.07 1.48
CA GLN A 157 -27.43 -5.49 0.25
C GLN A 157 -27.92 -4.06 0.48
N ASN A 158 -28.24 -3.33 -0.61
CA ASN A 158 -28.48 -1.87 -0.70
C ASN A 158 -29.31 -1.17 0.40
N THR A 159 -30.11 -1.88 1.21
CA THR A 159 -30.87 -1.28 2.34
C THR A 159 -30.42 -1.77 3.72
N PHE A 160 -29.35 -2.55 3.83
CA PHE A 160 -28.96 -3.23 5.07
C PHE A 160 -30.06 -4.13 5.65
N GLU A 161 -31.08 -4.54 4.89
CA GLU A 161 -32.19 -5.41 5.38
C GLU A 161 -32.13 -6.83 4.83
N ARG A 162 -31.14 -7.09 3.96
CA ARG A 162 -30.91 -8.39 3.33
C ARG A 162 -29.42 -8.65 3.28
N VAL A 163 -29.03 -9.90 3.49
CA VAL A 163 -27.67 -10.36 3.25
C VAL A 163 -27.64 -11.41 2.15
N LYS A 164 -26.50 -11.50 1.47
CA LYS A 164 -26.23 -12.49 0.44
C LYS A 164 -25.00 -13.28 0.80
N LEU A 165 -25.05 -14.60 0.68
CA LEU A 165 -23.88 -15.44 0.93
C LEU A 165 -22.88 -15.27 -0.21
N VAL A 166 -21.64 -14.95 0.11
CA VAL A 166 -20.57 -14.73 -0.87
C VAL A 166 -19.27 -15.39 -0.43
N TRP A 167 -18.41 -15.67 -1.40
CA TRP A 167 -17.00 -15.94 -1.21
C TRP A 167 -16.22 -14.63 -1.31
N GLU A 168 -15.46 -14.30 -0.28
CA GLU A 168 -14.37 -13.33 -0.38
C GLU A 168 -13.13 -14.05 -0.89
N VAL A 169 -12.53 -13.52 -1.95
CA VAL A 169 -11.28 -14.00 -2.54
C VAL A 169 -10.31 -12.82 -2.63
N ASN A 170 -9.16 -12.90 -1.96
CA ASN A 170 -8.12 -11.90 -2.05
C ASN A 170 -7.02 -12.37 -3.02
N ILE A 171 -6.69 -11.55 -4.02
CA ILE A 171 -5.69 -11.84 -5.05
C ILE A 171 -4.85 -10.58 -5.31
N SER A 172 -3.54 -10.67 -5.14
CA SER A 172 -2.57 -9.68 -5.61
C SER A 172 -1.85 -10.22 -6.85
N PRO A 173 -2.19 -9.79 -8.08
CA PRO A 173 -1.63 -10.37 -9.30
C PRO A 173 -0.11 -10.19 -9.42
N LYS A 174 0.58 -11.14 -10.07
CA LYS A 174 2.06 -11.10 -10.25
C LYS A 174 2.60 -9.88 -11.01
N LYS A 175 1.81 -9.30 -11.90
CA LYS A 175 2.23 -8.21 -12.81
C LYS A 175 1.49 -6.91 -12.55
N SER A 176 0.99 -6.74 -11.33
CA SER A 176 0.29 -5.53 -10.92
C SER A 176 0.67 -5.19 -9.48
N SER A 177 0.73 -3.90 -9.20
CA SER A 177 0.79 -3.36 -7.84
C SER A 177 -0.52 -3.51 -7.08
N ASP A 178 -1.63 -3.85 -7.77
CA ASP A 178 -2.94 -3.99 -7.16
C ASP A 178 -3.04 -5.18 -6.20
N SER A 179 -3.78 -4.99 -5.11
CA SER A 179 -4.25 -6.07 -4.24
C SER A 179 -5.77 -6.04 -4.18
N TRP A 180 -6.41 -7.07 -4.74
CA TRP A 180 -7.86 -7.09 -4.92
C TRP A 180 -8.55 -7.96 -3.88
N ARG A 181 -9.63 -7.43 -3.31
CA ARG A 181 -10.68 -8.18 -2.61
C ARG A 181 -11.88 -8.34 -3.53
N ILE A 182 -12.18 -9.58 -3.92
CA ILE A 182 -13.26 -9.95 -4.83
C ILE A 182 -14.36 -10.67 -4.05
N LEU A 183 -15.61 -10.24 -4.20
CA LEU A 183 -16.77 -10.90 -3.63
C LEU A 183 -17.54 -11.63 -4.73
N VAL A 184 -17.60 -12.95 -4.63
CA VAL A 184 -18.26 -13.85 -5.58
C VAL A 184 -19.53 -14.42 -4.97
N ASP A 185 -20.65 -14.37 -5.69
CA ASP A 185 -21.91 -14.97 -5.26
C ASP A 185 -21.75 -16.48 -5.01
N ALA A 186 -21.97 -16.92 -3.77
CA ALA A 186 -21.81 -18.33 -3.38
C ALA A 186 -22.89 -19.25 -3.98
N LYS A 187 -23.91 -18.70 -4.64
CA LYS A 187 -24.95 -19.44 -5.38
C LYS A 187 -24.70 -19.47 -6.88
N THR A 188 -24.29 -18.35 -7.48
CA THR A 188 -24.24 -18.20 -8.95
C THR A 188 -22.83 -18.17 -9.52
N GLY A 189 -21.81 -17.85 -8.72
CA GLY A 189 -20.42 -17.72 -9.18
C GLY A 189 -20.14 -16.35 -9.81
N ASN A 190 -21.14 -15.48 -9.89
CA ASN A 190 -20.97 -14.14 -10.44
C ASN A 190 -20.21 -13.24 -9.46
N VAL A 191 -19.28 -12.44 -9.96
CA VAL A 191 -18.62 -11.40 -9.17
C VAL A 191 -19.62 -10.28 -8.87
N ILE A 192 -19.79 -9.97 -7.58
CA ILE A 192 -20.70 -8.95 -7.07
C ILE A 192 -19.94 -7.64 -6.81
N LYS A 193 -18.73 -7.74 -6.25
CA LYS A 193 -17.94 -6.56 -5.85
C LYS A 193 -16.45 -6.82 -6.03
N LYS A 194 -15.71 -5.76 -6.34
CA LYS A 194 -14.25 -5.70 -6.38
C LYS A 194 -13.79 -4.45 -5.63
N GLU A 195 -12.84 -4.61 -4.71
CA GLU A 195 -12.23 -3.52 -3.92
C GLU A 195 -10.70 -3.63 -4.03
N ASN A 196 -9.99 -2.51 -4.20
CA ASN A 196 -8.52 -2.47 -4.23
C ASN A 196 -8.00 -2.03 -2.85
N TYR A 197 -7.05 -2.78 -2.30
CA TYR A 197 -6.30 -2.38 -1.11
C TYR A 197 -5.07 -1.52 -1.43
N THR A 198 -4.70 -1.43 -2.71
CA THR A 198 -3.64 -0.52 -3.16
C THR A 198 -4.21 0.87 -3.35
N VAL A 199 -3.64 1.83 -2.61
CA VAL A 199 -4.01 3.25 -2.70
C VAL A 199 -2.92 3.97 -3.49
N PRO A 200 -3.25 4.61 -4.63
CA PRO A 200 -2.30 5.44 -5.34
C PRO A 200 -2.24 6.86 -4.76
N ASP A 201 -1.10 7.52 -4.94
CA ASP A 201 -1.00 8.96 -4.73
C ASP A 201 -1.90 9.67 -5.74
N ASN A 202 -2.88 10.40 -5.19
CA ASN A 202 -3.92 11.08 -5.94
C ASN A 202 -3.82 12.60 -5.77
N TRP A 203 -2.62 13.15 -5.64
CA TRP A 203 -2.41 14.60 -5.47
C TRP A 203 -3.19 15.47 -6.48
N ASN A 204 -3.43 14.97 -7.69
CA ASN A 204 -4.17 15.68 -8.75
C ASN A 204 -5.69 15.48 -8.73
N LYS A 205 -6.22 14.56 -7.90
CA LYS A 205 -7.66 14.38 -7.68
C LYS A 205 -8.01 14.85 -6.27
N ILE A 206 -8.84 15.89 -6.25
CA ILE A 206 -9.68 16.37 -5.13
C ILE A 206 -9.16 17.65 -4.49
N ASN A 207 -10.13 18.51 -4.19
CA ASN A 207 -10.30 19.48 -3.10
C ASN A 207 -9.41 19.38 -1.82
N ALA A 208 -8.44 18.46 -1.71
CA ALA A 208 -7.43 18.41 -0.67
C ALA A 208 -6.63 19.72 -0.56
N LYS A 209 -6.33 20.36 -1.70
CA LYS A 209 -5.70 21.70 -1.70
C LYS A 209 -6.60 22.74 -1.03
N GLU A 210 -7.93 22.65 -1.16
CA GLU A 210 -8.85 23.58 -0.52
C GLU A 210 -9.09 23.26 0.96
N GLU A 211 -9.15 22.00 1.38
CA GLU A 211 -9.35 21.64 2.80
C GLU A 211 -8.10 21.93 3.65
N VAL A 212 -6.91 21.60 3.15
CA VAL A 212 -5.65 21.87 3.87
C VAL A 212 -5.39 23.38 3.99
N LEU A 213 -5.67 24.16 2.95
CA LEU A 213 -5.53 25.62 2.99
C LEU A 213 -6.63 26.32 3.82
N LYS A 214 -7.83 25.75 3.92
CA LYS A 214 -8.91 26.30 4.78
C LYS A 214 -8.66 26.03 6.27
N HIS A 215 -8.03 24.91 6.64
CA HIS A 215 -7.75 24.57 8.04
C HIS A 215 -6.35 25.00 8.54
N GLY A 216 -5.39 25.23 7.64
CA GLY A 216 -4.06 25.73 7.98
C GLY A 216 -3.98 27.22 8.34
N ASN A 217 -5.08 27.97 8.20
CA ASN A 217 -5.13 29.41 8.47
C ASN A 217 -5.58 29.73 9.92
N SER A 218 -5.28 28.86 10.87
CA SER A 218 -5.35 29.20 12.27
C SER A 218 -4.04 29.94 12.62
N ASN A 219 -4.16 31.26 12.83
CA ASN A 219 -3.11 32.13 13.35
C ASN A 219 -2.71 31.68 14.76
N HIS A 220 -1.97 30.58 14.88
CA HIS A 220 -1.29 30.22 16.11
C HIS A 220 0.08 30.90 16.10
N ASN A 221 0.12 32.09 16.72
CA ASN A 221 1.36 32.67 17.22
C ASN A 221 2.02 31.66 18.17
N THR A 222 2.95 30.86 17.67
CA THR A 222 3.76 29.94 18.48
C THR A 222 4.88 30.72 19.15
N THR A 223 4.54 31.46 20.20
CA THR A 223 5.52 31.76 21.24
C THR A 223 5.87 30.45 21.94
N PHE A 224 6.96 29.81 21.48
CA PHE A 224 7.61 28.70 22.18
C PHE A 224 8.05 29.18 23.57
N SER A 225 7.30 28.78 24.59
CA SER A 225 7.75 28.84 25.98
C SER A 225 8.19 27.46 26.41
N PHE A 226 9.46 27.32 26.75
CA PHE A 226 10.00 26.12 27.41
C PHE A 226 9.34 25.95 28.78
N GLY A 227 8.29 25.15 28.83
CA GLY A 227 7.70 24.69 30.08
C GLY A 227 8.61 23.65 30.72
N LYS A 228 9.22 24.02 31.86
CA LYS A 228 9.98 23.11 32.72
C LYS A 228 9.08 21.98 33.23
N ASN A 229 9.68 20.78 33.28
CA ASN A 229 9.32 19.53 33.93
C ASN A 229 8.10 19.58 34.88
N ASN A 230 7.21 18.61 34.71
CA ASN A 230 6.68 17.86 35.84
C ASN A 230 6.63 16.38 35.44
N ASP A 231 7.60 15.64 35.97
CA ASP A 231 7.66 14.19 35.94
C ASP A 231 6.39 13.61 36.57
N HIS A 232 5.67 12.83 35.76
CA HIS A 232 4.83 11.74 36.26
C HIS A 232 5.34 10.44 35.62
N ASP A 233 6.64 10.19 35.78
CA ASP A 233 7.19 8.85 35.74
C ASP A 233 6.74 8.14 37.02
N ASN A 234 5.75 7.25 36.91
CA ASN A 234 5.63 6.15 37.85
C ASN A 234 4.85 4.98 37.24
N ASP A 235 5.59 3.88 37.17
CA ASP A 235 5.16 2.52 37.47
C ASP A 235 4.72 1.61 36.31
N TYR A 236 5.72 1.14 35.55
CA TYR A 236 5.73 -0.19 34.94
C TYR A 236 7.11 -0.83 35.10
N LEU A 237 7.53 -1.08 36.35
CA LEU A 237 8.64 -1.99 36.64
C LEU A 237 8.08 -3.37 37.03
N GLY A 238 7.73 -4.16 36.01
CA GLY A 238 7.47 -5.58 36.13
C GLY A 238 8.75 -6.38 35.83
N ASN A 239 9.42 -6.85 36.88
CA ASN A 239 10.58 -7.74 36.79
C ASN A 239 10.26 -9.01 35.98
N ASN A 240 10.98 -9.21 34.88
CA ASN A 240 11.34 -10.53 34.39
C ASN A 240 12.76 -10.45 33.81
N GLU A 241 13.70 -10.96 34.58
CA GLU A 241 15.06 -11.25 34.13
C GLU A 241 15.01 -12.31 33.03
N ARG A 242 15.23 -11.90 31.77
CA ARG A 242 15.98 -12.70 30.79
C ARG A 242 16.86 -11.78 29.96
N GLU A 243 18.15 -12.08 30.04
CA GLU A 243 19.26 -11.45 29.35
C GLU A 243 19.08 -11.48 27.82
N ASN A 244 19.04 -10.29 27.22
CA ASN A 244 19.93 -9.85 26.12
C ASN A 244 19.60 -8.39 25.83
N ILE A 245 19.99 -7.52 26.76
CA ILE A 245 20.05 -6.08 26.49
C ILE A 245 21.22 -5.93 25.50
N PHE A 246 20.95 -5.76 24.21
CA PHE A 246 21.97 -5.28 23.28
C PHE A 246 22.13 -3.79 23.56
N PRO A 247 23.17 -3.35 24.29
CA PRO A 247 23.35 -1.95 24.60
C PRO A 247 24.14 -1.37 23.43
N TRP A 248 23.46 -0.72 22.49
CA TRP A 248 24.15 0.29 21.70
C TRP A 248 23.86 1.66 22.29
N GLU A 249 24.87 2.18 22.99
CA GLU A 249 25.18 3.62 22.96
C GLU A 249 25.80 4.02 21.59
N ALA A 250 25.69 3.18 20.56
CA ALA A 250 26.25 3.45 19.24
C ALA A 250 25.37 4.37 18.40
N LEU A 251 26.04 5.22 17.62
CA LEU A 251 25.39 6.19 16.75
C LEU A 251 24.90 5.53 15.46
N GLY A 252 23.62 5.69 15.15
CA GLY A 252 23.05 5.58 13.82
C GLY A 252 23.05 6.95 13.16
N ILE A 253 23.84 7.11 12.10
CA ILE A 253 24.02 8.38 11.40
C ILE A 253 23.52 8.24 9.97
N TYR A 254 22.56 9.07 9.57
CA TYR A 254 21.90 9.00 8.28
C TYR A 254 22.02 10.32 7.53
N ARG A 255 22.53 10.28 6.29
CA ARG A 255 22.41 11.41 5.38
C ARG A 255 21.07 11.34 4.66
N VAL A 256 20.18 12.26 4.99
CA VAL A 256 18.75 12.26 4.60
C VAL A 256 18.25 13.68 4.39
N ILE A 257 16.99 13.83 4.00
CA ILE A 257 16.21 15.06 4.24
C ILE A 257 15.64 14.93 5.67
N PRO A 258 16.22 15.60 6.67
CA PRO A 258 15.85 15.36 8.07
C PRO A 258 14.48 15.95 8.40
N PHE A 259 13.73 15.26 9.25
CA PHE A 259 12.49 15.79 9.82
C PHE A 259 12.73 17.19 10.45
N PRO A 260 11.84 18.18 10.25
CA PRO A 260 10.52 18.09 9.61
C PRO A 260 10.49 18.46 8.12
N GLU A 261 11.63 18.47 7.43
CA GLU A 261 11.73 18.97 6.07
C GLU A 261 11.10 17.98 5.06
N GLU A 262 10.12 18.43 4.28
CA GLU A 262 9.34 17.56 3.38
C GLU A 262 10.15 17.07 2.18
N ALA A 263 10.97 17.94 1.57
CA ALA A 263 11.72 17.63 0.36
C ALA A 263 13.04 18.42 0.30
N PRO A 264 14.00 18.06 -0.58
CA PRO A 264 15.28 18.78 -0.68
C PRO A 264 15.11 20.29 -0.90
N SER A 265 14.06 20.72 -1.60
CA SER A 265 13.73 22.12 -1.88
C SER A 265 13.30 22.95 -0.66
N PHE A 266 12.85 22.30 0.42
CA PHE A 266 12.48 22.98 1.68
C PHE A 266 13.70 23.28 2.54
N THR A 267 14.83 22.64 2.24
CA THR A 267 16.08 22.84 2.95
C THR A 267 16.97 23.88 2.25
N ARG A 268 17.75 24.65 3.02
CA ARG A 268 18.79 25.52 2.44
C ARG A 268 20.04 24.76 1.98
N ARG A 269 20.22 23.49 2.38
CA ARG A 269 21.48 22.72 2.19
C ARG A 269 21.30 21.44 1.37
N GLY A 270 20.09 21.12 0.91
CA GLY A 270 19.75 19.79 0.41
C GLY A 270 19.74 18.76 1.55
N SER A 271 20.47 17.66 1.38
CA SER A 271 20.61 16.64 2.42
C SER A 271 21.32 17.14 3.69
N GLY A 272 20.85 16.70 4.86
CA GLY A 272 21.46 16.88 6.18
C GLY A 272 21.92 15.56 6.79
N LEU A 273 22.45 15.60 8.03
CA LEU A 273 22.74 14.41 8.84
C LEU A 273 21.75 14.32 10.00
N ALA A 274 21.11 13.17 10.15
CA ALA A 274 20.34 12.81 11.34
C ALA A 274 21.17 11.83 12.18
N ILE A 275 21.27 12.09 13.49
CA ILE A 275 22.01 11.26 14.45
C ILE A 275 21.00 10.71 15.45
N ASN A 276 20.95 9.38 15.60
CA ASN A 276 20.03 8.66 16.49
C ASN A 276 18.59 9.19 16.43
N PRO A 277 17.97 9.22 15.24
CA PRO A 277 16.66 9.81 15.05
C PRO A 277 15.53 9.14 15.86
N TRP A 278 15.71 7.90 16.32
CA TRP A 278 14.81 7.26 17.28
C TRP A 278 14.71 8.02 18.62
N TRP A 279 15.67 8.89 18.96
CA TRP A 279 15.58 9.76 20.14
C TRP A 279 14.55 10.89 20.00
N LEU A 280 13.95 11.07 18.82
CA LEU A 280 12.77 11.92 18.66
C LEU A 280 11.54 11.31 19.34
N SER A 281 11.50 9.99 19.51
CA SER A 281 10.49 9.31 20.31
C SER A 281 10.74 9.52 21.81
N PRO A 282 9.70 9.76 22.62
CA PRO A 282 9.84 9.82 24.07
C PRO A 282 10.49 8.54 24.62
N ARG A 283 11.45 8.68 25.54
CA ARG A 283 12.06 7.53 26.20
C ARG A 283 10.99 6.71 26.89
N GLY A 284 11.03 5.39 26.71
CA GLY A 284 10.04 4.48 27.30
C GLY A 284 8.72 4.37 26.52
N SER A 285 8.54 5.07 25.39
CA SER A 285 7.27 5.03 24.63
C SER A 285 6.96 3.69 23.98
N GLY A 286 7.79 2.65 24.11
CA GLY A 286 7.59 1.36 23.46
C GLY A 286 7.88 1.31 21.95
N ALA A 287 7.86 2.44 21.24
CA ALA A 287 8.00 2.57 19.79
C ALA A 287 9.37 2.14 19.22
N THR A 288 10.46 2.34 19.95
CA THR A 288 11.83 2.08 19.45
C THR A 288 12.59 1.10 20.35
N PRO A 289 12.06 -0.11 20.61
CA PRO A 289 12.65 -1.05 21.56
C PRO A 289 13.98 -1.64 21.07
N PHE A 290 14.18 -1.62 19.76
CA PHE A 290 15.37 -2.14 19.07
C PHE A 290 16.13 -1.06 18.29
N ASN A 291 15.84 0.22 18.55
CA ASN A 291 16.10 1.32 17.62
C ASN A 291 15.55 0.95 16.23
N TRP A 292 16.30 1.19 15.15
CA TRP A 292 15.80 0.95 13.78
C TRP A 292 16.47 -0.21 13.04
N HIS A 293 17.58 -0.78 13.54
CA HIS A 293 18.39 -1.78 12.80
C HIS A 293 18.40 -3.18 13.44
N ALA A 294 17.37 -3.51 14.21
CA ALA A 294 17.20 -4.84 14.77
C ALA A 294 15.71 -5.18 14.89
N ASP A 295 15.39 -6.47 15.00
CA ASP A 295 14.02 -6.98 15.17
C ASP A 295 13.85 -7.87 16.42
N GLY A 296 14.86 -7.86 17.29
CA GLY A 296 14.93 -8.71 18.48
C GLY A 296 15.46 -10.11 18.24
N SER A 297 15.62 -10.54 16.98
CA SER A 297 16.26 -11.80 16.60
C SER A 297 17.58 -11.60 15.87
N GLU A 298 17.64 -10.58 15.02
CA GLU A 298 18.79 -10.25 14.19
C GLU A 298 19.11 -8.75 14.28
N GLN A 299 20.38 -8.43 14.07
CA GLN A 299 20.87 -7.07 13.86
C GLN A 299 21.28 -6.89 12.40
N TYR A 300 20.97 -5.73 11.85
CA TYR A 300 21.17 -5.41 10.45
C TYR A 300 22.19 -4.28 10.28
N LYS A 301 23.03 -4.40 9.25
CA LYS A 301 23.96 -3.34 8.84
C LYS A 301 23.47 -2.56 7.62
N ASN A 302 22.26 -2.86 7.15
CA ASN A 302 21.61 -2.20 6.02
C ASN A 302 20.24 -1.64 6.42
N THR A 303 19.51 -1.08 5.46
CA THR A 303 18.18 -0.49 5.63
C THR A 303 17.07 -1.53 5.92
N ARG A 304 17.23 -2.26 7.02
CA ARG A 304 16.32 -3.26 7.55
C ARG A 304 16.28 -3.16 9.08
N GLY A 305 15.10 -3.35 9.64
CA GLY A 305 14.89 -3.59 11.07
C GLY A 305 13.46 -4.03 11.35
N ASN A 306 12.97 -3.77 12.57
CA ASN A 306 11.66 -4.21 13.01
C ASN A 306 10.51 -3.63 12.17
N ASN A 307 10.58 -2.35 11.80
CA ASN A 307 9.42 -1.61 11.27
C ASN A 307 9.35 -1.66 9.73
N VAL A 308 10.51 -1.71 9.07
CA VAL A 308 10.63 -1.56 7.62
C VAL A 308 11.84 -2.31 7.06
N LEU A 309 11.71 -2.78 5.82
CA LEU A 309 12.80 -3.17 4.94
C LEU A 309 12.74 -2.24 3.73
N ALA A 310 13.73 -1.36 3.59
CA ALA A 310 13.85 -0.50 2.41
C ALA A 310 14.91 -1.01 1.45
N GLN A 311 14.55 -1.11 0.18
CA GLN A 311 15.38 -1.62 -0.92
C GLN A 311 15.02 -0.88 -2.21
N GLU A 312 15.77 -1.10 -3.29
CA GLU A 312 15.29 -0.75 -4.64
C GLU A 312 14.44 -1.88 -5.23
N ASP A 313 13.59 -1.55 -6.20
CA ASP A 313 12.87 -2.52 -7.04
C ASP A 313 12.83 -2.02 -8.49
N LEU A 314 14.00 -1.78 -9.09
CA LEU A 314 14.10 -1.16 -10.42
C LEU A 314 13.44 -1.98 -11.54
N ASP A 315 13.28 -3.29 -11.38
CA ASP A 315 12.60 -4.15 -12.35
C ASP A 315 11.12 -4.38 -12.05
N GLY A 316 10.60 -3.80 -10.96
CA GLY A 316 9.18 -3.75 -10.60
C GLY A 316 8.59 -5.14 -10.40
N ASN A 317 9.36 -6.04 -9.82
CA ASN A 317 9.04 -7.47 -9.74
C ASN A 317 8.70 -7.94 -8.32
N ASP A 318 8.70 -7.03 -7.34
CA ASP A 318 8.45 -7.27 -5.92
C ASP A 318 9.44 -8.24 -5.25
N SER A 319 10.61 -8.46 -5.84
CA SER A 319 11.60 -9.41 -5.35
C SER A 319 12.60 -8.75 -4.40
N VAL A 320 13.74 -9.42 -4.17
CA VAL A 320 14.78 -8.90 -3.31
C VAL A 320 15.68 -7.98 -4.12
N GLY A 321 15.66 -6.70 -3.76
CA GLY A 321 16.53 -5.70 -4.37
C GLY A 321 17.71 -5.30 -3.48
N ARG A 322 18.54 -4.42 -4.01
CA ARG A 322 19.66 -3.83 -3.28
C ARG A 322 19.16 -2.95 -2.14
N ARG A 323 19.79 -3.11 -0.97
CA ARG A 323 19.59 -2.22 0.19
C ARG A 323 20.71 -1.19 0.27
N ALA A 324 20.49 -0.08 0.97
CA ALA A 324 21.59 0.79 1.33
C ALA A 324 22.37 0.14 2.48
N GLU A 325 23.70 0.09 2.34
CA GLU A 325 24.59 -0.51 3.32
C GLU A 325 25.17 0.59 4.21
N GLY A 326 25.10 0.39 5.53
CA GLY A 326 25.72 1.27 6.50
C GLY A 326 27.20 0.91 6.65
N PHE A 327 28.06 1.91 6.69
CA PHE A 327 29.48 1.70 6.95
C PHE A 327 29.71 1.64 8.47
N PRO A 328 30.11 0.48 9.02
CA PRO A 328 30.39 0.38 10.44
C PRO A 328 31.70 1.09 10.80
N ILE A 329 31.68 2.00 11.77
CA ILE A 329 32.88 2.59 12.38
C ILE A 329 32.85 2.33 13.88
N GLY A 330 33.64 1.35 14.31
CA GLY A 330 33.46 0.75 15.63
C GLY A 330 32.05 0.15 15.71
N ASP A 331 31.31 0.56 16.73
CA ASP A 331 29.93 0.18 16.94
C ASP A 331 28.91 1.03 16.16
N ASN A 332 29.34 2.17 15.60
CA ASN A 332 28.44 3.10 14.90
C ASN A 332 28.08 2.60 13.52
N LEU A 333 26.86 2.90 13.06
CA LEU A 333 26.40 2.58 11.70
C LEU A 333 26.13 3.88 10.93
N ILE A 334 26.84 4.07 9.82
CA ILE A 334 26.84 5.35 9.08
C ILE A 334 26.37 5.15 7.64
N PHE A 335 25.23 5.76 7.31
CA PHE A 335 24.68 5.85 5.96
C PHE A 335 24.93 7.25 5.39
N SER A 336 26.07 7.45 4.72
CA SER A 336 26.55 8.80 4.34
C SER A 336 26.45 9.14 2.85
N TYR A 337 25.63 8.40 2.09
CA TYR A 337 25.41 8.58 0.65
C TYR A 337 25.06 10.03 0.29
N LYS A 338 26.03 10.81 -0.19
CA LYS A 338 25.84 12.22 -0.55
C LYS A 338 25.31 12.32 -1.97
N PRO A 339 24.06 12.76 -2.18
CA PRO A 339 23.48 12.78 -3.52
C PRO A 339 24.23 13.77 -4.41
N ASP A 340 24.47 13.36 -5.66
CA ASP A 340 24.95 14.19 -6.75
C ASP A 340 23.83 14.34 -7.77
N TYR A 341 23.16 15.50 -7.73
CA TYR A 341 22.03 15.80 -8.60
C TYR A 341 22.42 15.96 -10.09
N ASN A 342 23.71 15.91 -10.44
CA ASN A 342 24.17 15.83 -11.83
C ASN A 342 24.30 14.39 -12.35
N LYS A 343 24.03 13.39 -11.51
CA LYS A 343 24.01 11.97 -11.88
C LYS A 343 22.57 11.46 -11.91
N PRO A 344 22.28 10.41 -12.70
CA PRO A 344 20.96 9.78 -12.68
C PRO A 344 20.55 9.35 -11.27
N PRO A 345 19.24 9.36 -10.94
CA PRO A 345 18.73 8.84 -9.67
C PRO A 345 19.16 7.40 -9.39
N THR A 346 19.29 6.57 -10.43
CA THR A 346 19.70 5.16 -10.37
C THR A 346 21.21 4.97 -10.18
N ASN A 347 22.01 6.04 -10.18
CA ASN A 347 23.42 5.94 -9.83
C ASN A 347 23.57 5.40 -8.40
N PHE A 348 24.56 4.55 -8.16
CA PHE A 348 24.80 3.87 -6.89
C PHE A 348 24.68 4.77 -5.65
N ILE A 349 25.27 5.97 -5.71
CA ILE A 349 25.24 6.93 -4.59
C ILE A 349 23.85 7.55 -4.42
N ASN A 350 23.21 7.99 -5.50
CA ASN A 350 21.89 8.61 -5.47
C ASN A 350 20.80 7.62 -5.04
N GLN A 351 20.86 6.39 -5.55
CA GLN A 351 19.95 5.33 -5.15
C GLN A 351 20.20 4.91 -3.69
N GLY A 352 21.46 4.87 -3.23
CA GLY A 352 21.79 4.63 -1.83
C GLY A 352 21.23 5.71 -0.90
N PHE A 353 21.29 6.99 -1.32
CA PHE A 353 20.64 8.10 -0.63
C PHE A 353 19.11 7.94 -0.60
N ALA A 354 18.49 7.60 -1.74
CA ALA A 354 17.03 7.41 -1.83
C ALA A 354 16.55 6.29 -0.90
N ILE A 355 17.19 5.13 -0.91
CA ILE A 355 16.86 4.00 -0.02
C ILE A 355 17.06 4.37 1.46
N THR A 356 18.16 5.06 1.79
CA THR A 356 18.43 5.54 3.16
C THR A 356 17.35 6.52 3.62
N ASN A 357 16.96 7.46 2.76
CA ASN A 357 15.92 8.44 3.06
C ASN A 357 14.54 7.80 3.24
N LEU A 358 14.21 6.81 2.40
CA LEU A 358 12.97 6.04 2.49
C LEU A 358 12.87 5.26 3.81
N PHE A 359 13.96 4.58 4.19
CA PHE A 359 14.08 3.88 5.47
C PHE A 359 13.91 4.82 6.66
N TYR A 360 14.57 5.98 6.62
CA TYR A 360 14.49 7.01 7.66
C TYR A 360 13.05 7.49 7.86
N TRP A 361 12.36 7.89 6.78
CA TRP A 361 11.00 8.43 6.88
C TRP A 361 9.96 7.38 7.28
N ASN A 362 10.10 6.13 6.82
CA ASN A 362 9.23 5.05 7.28
C ASN A 362 9.33 4.83 8.79
N ASN A 363 10.54 4.84 9.35
CA ASN A 363 10.72 4.73 10.80
C ASN A 363 10.22 5.97 11.56
N ILE A 364 10.44 7.19 11.06
CA ILE A 364 9.86 8.40 11.67
C ILE A 364 8.34 8.31 11.72
N MET A 365 7.70 7.88 10.62
CA MET A 365 6.24 7.75 10.56
C MET A 365 5.71 6.66 11.49
N HIS A 366 6.41 5.53 11.59
CA HIS A 366 6.12 4.49 12.59
C HIS A 366 6.17 5.08 14.01
N ASP A 367 7.31 5.65 14.37
CA ASP A 367 7.60 6.17 15.70
C ASP A 367 6.62 7.26 16.13
N LEU A 368 6.26 8.15 15.20
CA LEU A 368 5.26 9.19 15.40
C LEU A 368 3.86 8.60 15.60
N SER A 369 3.42 7.71 14.69
CA SER A 369 2.06 7.14 14.73
C SER A 369 1.84 6.31 15.98
N TYR A 370 2.90 5.64 16.48
CA TYR A 370 2.87 4.91 17.73
C TYR A 370 2.47 5.81 18.92
N GLN A 371 2.96 7.06 18.97
CA GLN A 371 2.59 8.01 20.02
C GLN A 371 1.10 8.38 20.01
N TYR A 372 0.43 8.19 18.87
CA TYR A 372 -0.99 8.45 18.69
C TYR A 372 -1.84 7.16 18.75
N GLY A 373 -1.28 6.08 19.29
CA GLY A 373 -2.00 4.82 19.55
C GLY A 373 -1.99 3.85 18.37
N PHE A 374 -1.22 4.08 17.31
CA PHE A 374 -0.97 3.05 16.31
C PHE A 374 0.18 2.13 16.76
N ASP A 375 -0.12 1.32 17.78
CA ASP A 375 0.75 0.37 18.44
C ASP A 375 0.46 -1.09 18.01
N GLU A 376 1.09 -2.07 18.67
CA GLU A 376 1.01 -3.48 18.30
C GLU A 376 -0.42 -4.01 18.31
N VAL A 377 -1.18 -3.73 19.37
CA VAL A 377 -2.58 -4.18 19.50
C VAL A 377 -3.52 -3.47 18.55
N SER A 378 -3.13 -2.29 18.08
CA SER A 378 -3.91 -1.49 17.11
C SER A 378 -3.54 -1.79 15.65
N GLY A 379 -2.69 -2.80 15.41
CA GLY A 379 -2.33 -3.30 14.08
C GLY A 379 -1.26 -2.48 13.37
N ASN A 380 -0.26 -1.99 14.11
CA ASN A 380 0.92 -1.35 13.52
C ASN A 380 1.81 -2.34 12.77
N PHE A 381 2.72 -1.81 11.95
CA PHE A 381 3.58 -2.64 11.08
C PHE A 381 4.92 -2.96 11.73
N GLN A 382 5.12 -4.21 12.13
CA GLN A 382 6.39 -4.64 12.73
C GLN A 382 6.67 -6.14 12.63
N GLN A 383 7.94 -6.47 12.49
CA GLN A 383 8.42 -7.85 12.44
C GLN A 383 8.15 -8.58 13.77
N ASN A 384 8.37 -7.92 14.90
CA ASN A 384 8.27 -8.49 16.23
C ASN A 384 7.48 -7.57 17.17
N ASN A 385 6.39 -8.11 17.73
CA ASN A 385 5.48 -7.41 18.64
C ASN A 385 5.83 -7.53 20.11
N LEU A 386 6.98 -8.13 20.47
CA LEU A 386 7.44 -8.21 21.86
C LEU A 386 6.40 -8.84 22.81
N GLU A 387 5.55 -9.70 22.27
CA GLU A 387 4.41 -10.31 22.98
C GLU A 387 3.38 -9.29 23.53
N ARG A 388 3.38 -8.05 23.02
CA ARG A 388 2.47 -6.96 23.43
C ARG A 388 1.06 -7.06 22.82
N GLY A 389 0.88 -7.92 21.81
CA GLY A 389 -0.40 -8.15 21.13
C GLY A 389 -0.32 -7.91 19.63
N GLY A 390 -1.47 -7.88 18.96
CA GLY A 390 -1.57 -7.82 17.49
C GLY A 390 -0.95 -9.01 16.76
N LEU A 391 -0.96 -8.95 15.44
CA LEU A 391 -0.32 -9.95 14.57
C LEU A 391 0.93 -9.35 13.91
N GLY A 392 2.10 -9.57 14.52
CA GLY A 392 3.36 -9.12 13.89
C GLY A 392 3.77 -9.94 12.66
N LYS A 393 5.01 -9.74 12.22
CA LYS A 393 5.60 -10.23 10.94
C LYS A 393 5.10 -9.47 9.72
N ASP A 394 4.75 -8.21 9.91
CA ASP A 394 4.10 -7.36 8.93
C ASP A 394 4.77 -5.99 8.79
N PHE A 395 6.08 -5.93 8.99
CA PHE A 395 6.88 -4.76 8.64
C PHE A 395 6.63 -4.30 7.19
N VAL A 396 6.88 -3.02 6.91
CA VAL A 396 6.71 -2.43 5.57
C VAL A 396 7.82 -2.87 4.62
N TYR A 397 7.47 -3.44 3.46
CA TYR A 397 8.36 -3.46 2.30
C TYR A 397 8.33 -2.08 1.65
N ALA A 398 9.45 -1.36 1.65
CA ALA A 398 9.54 -0.01 1.10
C ALA A 398 10.49 0.01 -0.10
N ASP A 399 9.91 -0.02 -1.30
CA ASP A 399 10.63 -0.13 -2.55
C ASP A 399 10.89 1.27 -3.12
N ALA A 400 12.17 1.62 -3.21
CA ALA A 400 12.65 2.87 -3.76
C ALA A 400 12.89 2.73 -5.26
N GLN A 401 12.47 3.73 -6.04
CA GLN A 401 12.67 3.76 -7.49
C GLN A 401 12.03 2.54 -8.17
N ASP A 402 10.86 2.14 -7.70
CA ASP A 402 10.14 0.99 -8.22
C ASP A 402 9.86 1.17 -9.73
N GLY A 403 10.20 0.16 -10.52
CA GLY A 403 10.13 0.16 -11.98
C GLY A 403 8.76 -0.19 -12.57
N SER A 404 7.79 -0.59 -11.75
CA SER A 404 6.43 -0.93 -12.19
C SER A 404 5.57 0.30 -12.54
N GLY A 405 6.00 1.49 -12.11
CA GLY A 405 5.29 2.75 -12.30
C GLY A 405 6.20 3.96 -12.46
N PHE A 406 5.58 5.12 -12.67
CA PHE A 406 6.27 6.42 -12.79
C PHE A 406 5.36 7.54 -12.31
N ALA A 407 5.94 8.63 -11.80
CA ALA A 407 5.24 9.85 -11.39
C ALA A 407 4.06 9.65 -10.42
N ASN A 408 4.16 8.65 -9.54
CA ASN A 408 3.18 8.34 -8.52
C ASN A 408 3.88 7.63 -7.34
N ALA A 409 3.14 7.23 -6.32
CA ALA A 409 3.60 6.32 -5.29
C ALA A 409 2.41 5.52 -4.77
N TYR A 410 2.58 4.22 -4.53
CA TYR A 410 1.51 3.34 -4.09
C TYR A 410 1.78 2.81 -2.68
N PHE A 411 0.71 2.58 -1.93
CA PHE A 411 0.78 1.84 -0.67
C PHE A 411 -0.33 0.79 -0.62
N THR A 412 0.06 -0.48 -0.46
CA THR A 412 -0.84 -1.61 -0.27
C THR A 412 -0.93 -1.94 1.20
N THR A 413 -2.13 -1.86 1.79
CA THR A 413 -2.39 -2.18 3.20
C THR A 413 -3.25 -3.43 3.34
N PRO A 414 -2.64 -4.64 3.39
CA PRO A 414 -3.39 -5.85 3.71
C PRO A 414 -3.80 -5.88 5.20
N PRO A 415 -4.59 -6.88 5.64
CA PRO A 415 -4.90 -7.06 7.05
C PRO A 415 -3.65 -7.30 7.92
N ASP A 416 -3.76 -6.98 9.22
CA ASP A 416 -2.73 -7.20 10.26
C ASP A 416 -2.08 -8.59 10.17
N GLY A 417 -0.75 -8.65 10.29
CA GLY A 417 0.05 -9.88 10.12
C GLY A 417 0.40 -10.25 8.68
N GLU A 418 -0.01 -9.45 7.69
CA GLU A 418 0.44 -9.53 6.30
C GLU A 418 1.25 -8.27 5.97
N ASN A 419 2.43 -8.40 5.36
CA ASN A 419 3.30 -7.25 5.09
C ASN A 419 2.64 -6.24 4.11
N PRO A 420 2.52 -4.95 4.49
CA PRO A 420 2.21 -3.91 3.53
C PRO A 420 3.41 -3.64 2.62
N ARG A 421 3.13 -2.99 1.50
CA ARG A 421 4.15 -2.61 0.52
C ARG A 421 3.96 -1.18 0.04
N MET A 422 5.03 -0.41 0.13
CA MET A 422 5.17 0.95 -0.35
C MET A 422 6.03 0.95 -1.61
N GLU A 423 5.49 1.39 -2.73
CA GLU A 423 6.17 1.45 -4.02
C GLU A 423 6.38 2.93 -4.38
N MET A 424 7.61 3.42 -4.22
CA MET A 424 7.97 4.81 -4.52
C MET A 424 8.54 4.90 -5.93
N PHE A 425 7.78 5.48 -6.86
CA PHE A 425 8.24 5.60 -8.24
C PHE A 425 9.18 6.79 -8.43
N LEU A 426 9.95 6.74 -9.52
CA LEU A 426 10.66 7.91 -9.99
C LEU A 426 9.66 8.94 -10.52
N PHE A 427 9.85 10.19 -10.11
CA PHE A 427 9.21 11.33 -10.74
C PHE A 427 10.16 11.89 -11.79
N PRO A 428 9.65 12.35 -12.95
CA PRO A 428 10.48 13.11 -13.88
C PRO A 428 10.86 14.41 -13.16
N GLY A 429 12.11 14.51 -12.71
CA GLY A 429 12.61 15.71 -12.05
C GLY A 429 12.69 16.85 -13.06
N ASP A 430 11.86 17.88 -12.90
CA ASP A 430 11.56 18.92 -13.91
C ASP A 430 11.07 18.27 -15.24
N PRO A 431 9.91 18.63 -15.83
CA PRO A 431 9.39 18.07 -17.09
C PRO A 431 10.33 18.13 -18.32
N ALA A 432 11.58 18.56 -18.15
CA ALA A 432 12.64 18.60 -19.14
C ALA A 432 13.20 17.24 -19.62
N LYS A 433 12.39 16.16 -19.68
CA LYS A 433 12.47 15.24 -20.86
C LYS A 433 11.80 15.93 -22.06
N VAL A 434 12.27 17.14 -22.33
CA VAL A 434 11.73 18.04 -23.33
C VAL A 434 12.30 17.65 -24.68
N MET A 435 11.41 17.29 -25.61
CA MET A 435 11.74 17.42 -27.00
C MET A 435 12.08 18.89 -27.24
N THR A 436 13.27 19.17 -27.79
CA THR A 436 13.66 20.53 -28.14
C THR A 436 13.39 20.74 -29.62
N ILE A 437 12.52 21.70 -29.92
CA ILE A 437 12.33 22.18 -31.29
C ILE A 437 13.46 23.18 -31.56
N ASN A 438 14.36 22.81 -32.47
CA ASN A 438 15.51 23.66 -32.83
C ASN A 438 15.11 24.79 -33.80
N SER A 439 14.12 24.55 -34.66
CA SER A 439 13.67 25.50 -35.70
C SER A 439 12.27 25.13 -36.22
N PRO A 440 11.52 26.07 -36.83
CA PRO A 440 11.83 27.50 -36.98
C PRO A 440 11.78 28.25 -35.64
N SER A 441 12.42 29.42 -35.56
CA SER A 441 12.56 30.20 -34.33
C SER A 441 11.22 30.59 -33.68
N SER A 442 10.14 30.67 -34.47
CA SER A 442 8.79 30.98 -34.00
C SER A 442 8.19 29.92 -33.06
N ILE A 443 8.65 28.68 -33.14
CA ILE A 443 8.23 27.57 -32.29
C ILE A 443 9.42 26.86 -31.63
N ALA A 444 10.62 27.43 -31.75
CA ALA A 444 11.81 26.88 -31.15
C ALA A 444 11.71 26.97 -29.63
N GLY A 445 12.14 25.90 -28.96
CA GLY A 445 12.02 25.81 -27.51
C GLY A 445 11.81 24.39 -27.04
N LYS A 446 11.74 24.28 -25.72
CA LYS A 446 11.49 23.03 -25.01
C LYS A 446 9.99 22.74 -25.03
N VAL A 447 9.61 21.53 -25.41
CA VAL A 447 8.21 21.06 -25.43
C VAL A 447 8.09 19.83 -24.56
N ASN A 448 7.04 19.79 -23.73
CA ASN A 448 6.75 18.62 -22.90
C ASN A 448 6.49 17.42 -23.80
N ALA A 449 7.27 16.36 -23.62
CA ALA A 449 7.12 15.11 -24.32
C ALA A 449 7.33 13.96 -23.33
N VAL A 450 6.53 12.91 -23.47
CA VAL A 450 6.70 11.66 -22.73
C VAL A 450 7.30 10.64 -23.69
N GLU A 451 8.34 9.96 -23.23
CA GLU A 451 8.98 8.89 -24.00
C GLU A 451 8.07 7.65 -24.02
N GLY A 452 7.69 7.20 -25.22
CA GLY A 452 6.79 6.05 -25.36
C GLY A 452 7.45 4.73 -24.95
N SER A 453 6.72 3.87 -24.24
CA SER A 453 7.19 2.55 -23.75
C SER A 453 7.05 1.40 -24.75
N ILE A 454 6.55 1.67 -25.96
CA ILE A 454 6.18 0.66 -26.97
C ILE A 454 7.40 -0.08 -27.55
N SER A 455 8.58 0.55 -27.55
CA SER A 455 9.82 -0.03 -28.05
C SER A 455 10.89 -0.02 -26.96
N PRO A 456 10.82 -0.93 -25.96
CA PRO A 456 11.68 -0.88 -24.78
C PRO A 456 13.18 -0.98 -25.12
N ASN A 457 13.55 -1.68 -26.20
CA ASN A 457 14.94 -1.76 -26.67
C ASN A 457 15.45 -0.48 -27.34
N ASN A 458 14.54 0.41 -27.79
CA ASN A 458 14.87 1.62 -28.55
C ASN A 458 14.48 2.91 -27.81
N LEU A 459 14.31 2.84 -26.49
CA LEU A 459 14.18 4.04 -25.65
C LEU A 459 15.40 4.94 -25.87
N LEU A 460 15.18 6.25 -26.04
CA LEU A 460 16.22 7.27 -26.06
C LEU A 460 17.09 7.22 -24.79
N ASN A 461 16.53 6.76 -23.67
CA ASN A 461 17.31 6.48 -22.46
C ASN A 461 18.40 5.40 -22.66
N ASN A 462 18.18 4.47 -23.59
CA ASN A 462 19.11 3.38 -23.91
C ASN A 462 20.03 3.73 -25.08
N ILE A 463 19.51 4.42 -26.10
CA ILE A 463 20.24 4.68 -27.37
C ILE A 463 20.83 6.09 -27.47
N GLY A 464 20.49 6.99 -26.54
CA GLY A 464 20.86 8.40 -26.57
C GLY A 464 19.89 9.28 -27.37
N PRO A 465 20.07 10.61 -27.32
CA PRO A 465 19.19 11.55 -28.00
C PRO A 465 19.32 11.48 -29.54
N VAL A 466 18.20 11.57 -30.24
CA VAL A 466 18.12 11.61 -31.71
C VAL A 466 17.72 13.02 -32.16
N THR A 467 18.44 13.55 -33.16
CA THR A 467 18.11 14.84 -33.80
C THR A 467 17.89 14.64 -35.28
N GLY A 468 16.78 15.16 -35.81
CA GLY A 468 16.43 15.10 -37.23
C GLY A 468 15.35 16.10 -37.57
N ASN A 469 15.11 16.31 -38.87
CA ASN A 469 13.99 17.14 -39.31
C ASN A 469 12.67 16.42 -39.00
N VAL A 470 11.64 17.19 -38.66
CA VAL A 470 10.30 16.65 -38.41
C VAL A 470 9.51 16.67 -39.72
N VAL A 471 8.94 15.53 -40.10
CA VAL A 471 8.15 15.36 -41.32
C VAL A 471 6.79 14.79 -40.95
N LEU A 472 5.72 15.50 -41.33
CA LEU A 472 4.34 15.03 -41.13
C LEU A 472 4.10 13.75 -41.94
N TYR A 473 3.62 12.71 -41.28
CA TYR A 473 3.33 11.43 -41.90
C TYR A 473 2.08 11.52 -42.77
N ASN A 474 2.13 11.13 -44.04
CA ASN A 474 0.95 11.11 -44.91
C ASN A 474 0.53 9.68 -45.19
N ASP A 475 -0.62 9.27 -44.65
CA ASP A 475 -1.24 7.99 -44.98
C ASP A 475 -1.54 7.92 -46.49
N ALA A 476 -1.33 6.75 -47.11
CA ALA A 476 -1.54 6.59 -48.55
C ALA A 476 -3.02 6.69 -48.98
N SER A 477 -3.94 6.46 -48.04
CA SER A 477 -5.37 6.30 -48.30
C SER A 477 -6.23 7.41 -47.67
N ASP A 478 -5.64 8.33 -46.90
CA ASP A 478 -6.34 9.42 -46.24
C ASP A 478 -5.40 10.58 -45.85
N THR A 479 -5.97 11.65 -45.30
CA THR A 479 -5.23 12.86 -44.83
C THR A 479 -5.24 12.99 -43.31
N THR A 480 -5.43 11.89 -42.60
CA THR A 480 -5.59 11.92 -41.14
C THR A 480 -4.26 11.94 -40.39
N HIS A 481 -3.15 11.59 -41.06
CA HIS A 481 -1.79 11.59 -40.52
C HIS A 481 -1.64 10.68 -39.29
N ILE A 482 -2.46 9.63 -39.20
CA ILE A 482 -2.50 8.73 -38.05
C ILE A 482 -1.58 7.53 -38.23
N ALA A 483 -0.93 7.36 -39.37
CA ALA A 483 0.01 6.27 -39.66
C ALA A 483 -0.60 4.86 -39.46
N CYS A 484 -1.90 4.72 -39.75
CA CYS A 484 -2.54 3.40 -39.74
C CYS A 484 -2.30 2.64 -41.06
N ASN A 485 -1.96 3.37 -42.13
CA ASN A 485 -1.66 2.82 -43.44
C ASN A 485 -0.20 3.11 -43.83
N ALA A 486 0.27 2.44 -44.88
CA ALA A 486 1.58 2.75 -45.48
C ALA A 486 1.68 4.23 -45.90
N ALA A 487 2.89 4.79 -45.87
CA ALA A 487 3.08 6.20 -46.16
C ALA A 487 3.01 6.48 -47.67
N SER A 488 2.34 7.56 -48.07
CA SER A 488 2.49 8.12 -49.42
C SER A 488 3.77 8.93 -49.58
N ASN A 489 4.37 9.38 -48.47
CA ASN A 489 5.55 10.24 -48.44
C ASN A 489 6.81 9.56 -47.86
N GLY A 490 6.95 8.24 -47.99
CA GLY A 490 8.07 7.45 -47.46
C GLY A 490 9.46 8.02 -47.75
N LYS A 491 9.70 8.55 -48.96
CA LYS A 491 10.96 9.20 -49.34
C LYS A 491 11.32 10.40 -48.44
N ALA A 492 10.34 11.14 -47.93
CA ALA A 492 10.55 12.28 -47.05
C ALA A 492 10.79 11.84 -45.60
N LEU A 493 10.22 10.71 -45.19
CA LEU A 493 10.38 10.15 -43.84
C LEU A 493 11.76 9.52 -43.62
N LYS A 494 12.37 8.96 -44.67
CA LYS A 494 13.68 8.30 -44.58
C LYS A 494 14.75 9.23 -43.99
N GLY A 495 15.32 8.85 -42.85
CA GLY A 495 16.36 9.61 -42.15
C GLY A 495 15.84 10.78 -41.30
N ASN A 496 14.52 10.96 -41.20
CA ASN A 496 13.87 12.05 -40.48
C ASN A 496 12.96 11.52 -39.36
N ILE A 497 12.44 12.42 -38.52
CA ILE A 497 11.52 12.11 -37.44
C ILE A 497 10.08 12.23 -37.97
N ALA A 498 9.30 11.16 -37.88
CA ALA A 498 7.91 11.16 -38.31
C ALA A 498 7.02 11.86 -37.28
N LEU A 499 6.19 12.82 -37.71
CA LEU A 499 5.14 13.43 -36.89
C LEU A 499 3.80 12.78 -37.25
N VAL A 500 3.15 12.21 -36.24
CA VAL A 500 1.90 11.44 -36.38
C VAL A 500 0.85 12.00 -35.42
N VAL A 501 -0.41 11.93 -35.82
CA VAL A 501 -1.57 12.27 -34.98
C VAL A 501 -2.12 11.00 -34.35
N ARG A 502 -2.49 11.08 -33.07
CA ARG A 502 -3.18 9.96 -32.40
C ARG A 502 -4.49 9.65 -33.12
N GLY A 503 -4.81 8.37 -33.22
CA GLY A 503 -5.96 7.90 -33.99
C GLY A 503 -6.37 6.48 -33.63
N LEU A 504 -7.17 5.86 -34.48
CA LEU A 504 -7.90 4.62 -34.18
C LEU A 504 -7.06 3.34 -34.15
N CYS A 505 -5.89 3.30 -34.80
CA CYS A 505 -5.00 2.14 -34.74
C CYS A 505 -4.04 2.19 -33.55
N ASN A 506 -3.53 1.01 -33.19
CA ASN A 506 -2.62 0.83 -32.08
C ASN A 506 -1.30 1.55 -32.33
N PHE A 507 -0.65 2.00 -31.26
CA PHE A 507 0.62 2.71 -31.36
C PHE A 507 1.74 1.88 -32.00
N LEU A 508 1.73 0.56 -31.81
CA LEU A 508 2.71 -0.34 -32.45
C LEU A 508 2.65 -0.25 -33.98
N ASP A 509 1.45 -0.21 -34.57
CA ASP A 509 1.28 -0.13 -36.02
C ASP A 509 1.83 1.19 -36.56
N LYS A 510 1.58 2.29 -35.83
CA LYS A 510 2.11 3.63 -36.17
C LYS A 510 3.64 3.64 -36.20
N VAL A 511 4.25 3.09 -35.15
CA VAL A 511 5.71 3.00 -35.00
C VAL A 511 6.30 2.13 -36.12
N LEU A 512 5.72 0.96 -36.36
CA LEU A 512 6.18 0.02 -37.38
C LEU A 512 6.10 0.62 -38.79
N ASN A 513 5.00 1.30 -39.12
CA ASN A 513 4.83 1.94 -40.42
C ASN A 513 5.86 3.06 -40.65
N ALA A 514 6.09 3.92 -39.67
CA ALA A 514 7.15 4.95 -39.75
C ALA A 514 8.55 4.32 -39.89
N GLN A 515 8.81 3.24 -39.13
CA GLN A 515 10.08 2.52 -39.18
C GLN A 515 10.33 1.87 -40.56
N ASN A 516 9.31 1.26 -41.17
CA ASN A 516 9.42 0.64 -42.49
C ASN A 516 9.80 1.64 -43.60
N GLU A 517 9.41 2.91 -43.44
CA GLU A 517 9.79 4.00 -44.34
C GLU A 517 11.18 4.58 -44.03
N GLY A 518 11.85 4.08 -43.00
CA GLY A 518 13.20 4.47 -42.59
C GLY A 518 13.25 5.74 -41.73
N ALA A 519 12.17 6.09 -41.03
CA ALA A 519 12.21 7.14 -40.02
C ALA A 519 13.17 6.78 -38.89
N ILE A 520 13.89 7.76 -38.37
CA ILE A 520 14.87 7.59 -37.27
C ILE A 520 14.25 7.86 -35.88
N GLY A 521 13.00 8.29 -35.86
CA GLY A 521 12.22 8.55 -34.66
C GLY A 521 10.77 8.87 -35.02
N ILE A 522 9.89 8.86 -34.02
CA ILE A 522 8.47 9.18 -34.18
C ILE A 522 7.99 10.05 -33.02
N VAL A 523 7.22 11.09 -33.34
CA VAL A 523 6.52 11.96 -32.39
C VAL A 523 5.03 11.79 -32.63
N ILE A 524 4.31 11.36 -31.59
CA ILE A 524 2.86 11.15 -31.68
C ILE A 524 2.18 12.27 -30.89
N THR A 525 1.43 13.10 -31.60
CA THR A 525 0.66 14.20 -31.01
C THR A 525 -0.69 13.68 -30.56
N ASP A 526 -1.13 14.07 -29.36
CA ASP A 526 -2.45 13.70 -28.88
C ASP A 526 -3.53 14.45 -29.65
N ASN A 527 -4.66 13.78 -29.90
CA ASN A 527 -5.82 14.34 -30.58
C ASN A 527 -6.96 14.70 -29.61
N ILE A 528 -6.74 14.51 -28.30
CA ILE A 528 -7.65 14.86 -27.21
C ILE A 528 -6.89 15.75 -26.20
N PRO A 529 -7.50 16.80 -25.63
CA PRO A 529 -6.90 17.55 -24.52
C PRO A 529 -6.69 16.67 -23.28
N GLY A 530 -5.47 16.63 -22.73
CA GLY A 530 -5.15 15.83 -21.54
C GLY A 530 -3.66 15.57 -21.37
N GLU A 531 -3.30 14.77 -20.37
CA GLU A 531 -1.93 14.26 -20.22
C GLU A 531 -1.62 13.23 -21.33
N PRO A 532 -0.37 13.18 -21.83
CA PRO A 532 0.05 12.18 -22.81
C PRO A 532 -0.18 10.75 -22.27
N PRO A 533 -0.68 9.81 -23.09
CA PRO A 533 -0.98 8.44 -22.67
C PRO A 533 0.27 7.60 -22.39
#